data_AF-A0A1F7S076-F1
#
_entry.id   AF-A0A1F7S076-F1
#
_cell.length_a   1.000
_cell.length_b   1.000
_cell.length_c   1.000
_cell.angle_alpha   90.00
_cell.angle_beta   90.00
_cell.angle_gamma   90.00
#
_symmetry.space_group_name_H-M   'P 1'
#
loop_
_entity.id
_entity.type
_entity.pdbx_description
1 polymer ?
#
loop_
_entity_poly.entity_id
_entity_poly.type
_entity_poly.pdbx_seq_one_letter_code
_entity_poly.pdbx_strand_id
1 'polypeptide(L)'
;MNPETVFEQSEFWVVFQECLKNLQSRVADAFSLREIEGLETKEVCDILNISKANLWVILHRARSRLRRCLEINWFGNKRGK
;
A
#
# COMPACT_ATOMS: atom_id res chain seq x y z
N MET A 1 -15.93 -19.34 -10.07
CA MET A 1 -15.56 -18.49 -8.92
C MET A 1 -15.75 -19.33 -7.67
N ASN A 2 -14.70 -19.60 -6.89
CA ASN A 2 -14.80 -20.41 -5.68
C ASN A 2 -15.14 -19.47 -4.50
N PRO A 3 -16.22 -19.69 -3.73
CA PRO A 3 -16.60 -18.80 -2.62
C PRO A 3 -15.50 -18.59 -1.58
N GLU A 4 -14.64 -19.59 -1.34
CA GLU A 4 -13.51 -19.45 -0.41
C GLU A 4 -12.49 -18.42 -0.90
N THR A 5 -12.20 -18.37 -2.20
CA THR A 5 -11.22 -17.42 -2.75
C THR A 5 -11.76 -16.00 -2.79
N VAL A 6 -13.08 -15.81 -2.84
CA VAL A 6 -13.71 -14.49 -2.75
C VAL A 6 -13.62 -13.95 -1.32
N PHE A 7 -13.87 -14.81 -0.33
CA PHE A 7 -13.78 -14.44 1.08
C PHE A 7 -12.34 -14.06 1.47
N GLU A 8 -11.34 -14.86 1.07
CA GLU A 8 -9.93 -14.54 1.35
C GLU A 8 -9.48 -13.22 0.68
N GLN A 9 -9.97 -12.93 -0.52
CA GLN A 9 -9.68 -11.66 -1.19
C GLN A 9 -10.28 -10.48 -0.40
N SER A 10 -11.52 -10.60 0.09
CA SER A 10 -12.13 -9.53 0.88
C SER A 10 -11.38 -9.27 2.19
N GLU A 11 -10.94 -10.33 2.90
CA GLU A 11 -10.16 -10.16 4.14
C GLU A 11 -8.78 -9.55 3.87
N PHE A 12 -8.12 -9.94 2.78
CA PHE A 12 -6.84 -9.34 2.37
C PHE A 12 -6.98 -7.84 2.16
N TRP A 13 -8.02 -7.40 1.45
CA TRP A 13 -8.22 -5.97 1.18
C TRP A 13 -8.49 -5.17 2.45
N VAL A 14 -9.18 -5.73 3.44
CA VAL A 14 -9.36 -5.09 4.75
C VAL A 14 -8.00 -4.85 5.42
N VAL A 15 -7.18 -5.90 5.53
CA VAL A 15 -5.85 -5.81 6.17
C VAL A 15 -4.92 -4.88 5.38
N PHE A 16 -4.97 -4.92 4.05
CA PHE A 16 -4.22 -4.02 3.19
C PHE A 16 -4.59 -2.55 3.46
N GLN A 17 -5.89 -2.23 3.54
CA GLN A 17 -6.37 -0.88 3.83
C GLN A 17 -5.97 -0.41 5.23
N GLU A 18 -6.01 -1.28 6.23
CA GLU A 18 -5.49 -0.96 7.57
C GLU A 18 -3.99 -0.67 7.55
N CYS A 19 -3.22 -1.50 6.84
CA CYS A 19 -1.78 -1.29 6.68
C CYS A 19 -1.45 0.00 5.93
N LEU A 20 -2.25 0.38 4.93
CA LEU A 20 -2.11 1.63 4.19
C LEU A 20 -2.43 2.84 5.09
N LYS A 21 -3.50 2.77 5.89
CA LYS A 21 -3.89 3.81 6.86
C LYS A 21 -2.84 4.05 7.96
N ASN A 22 -2.02 3.05 8.27
CA ASN A 22 -0.91 3.17 9.23
C ASN A 22 0.33 3.89 8.67
N LEU A 23 0.34 4.22 7.38
CA LEU A 23 1.39 5.06 6.80
C LEU A 23 1.16 6.54 7.16
N GLN A 24 2.23 7.34 7.17
CA GLN A 24 2.08 8.79 7.24
C GLN A 24 1.31 9.27 6.01
N SER A 25 0.39 10.24 6.17
CA SER A 25 -0.53 10.67 5.09
C SER A 25 0.19 10.88 3.76
N ARG A 26 1.25 11.70 3.69
CA ARG A 26 2.00 11.91 2.42
C ARG A 26 2.60 10.64 1.81
N VAL A 27 2.95 9.65 2.63
CA VAL A 27 3.49 8.36 2.16
C VAL A 27 2.37 7.47 1.62
N ALA A 28 1.21 7.48 2.28
CA ALA A 28 0.01 6.80 1.80
C ALA A 28 -0.50 7.41 0.50
N ASP A 29 -0.54 8.75 0.41
CA ASP A 29 -1.02 9.49 -0.76
C ASP A 29 -0.13 9.21 -1.98
N ALA A 30 1.20 9.33 -1.83
CA ALA A 30 2.14 9.03 -2.90
C ALA A 30 2.04 7.58 -3.41
N PHE A 31 1.86 6.62 -2.49
CA PHE A 31 1.68 5.21 -2.86
C PHE A 31 0.35 4.98 -3.57
N SER A 32 -0.74 5.55 -3.05
CA SER A 32 -2.09 5.38 -3.62
C SER A 32 -2.17 5.97 -5.03
N LEU A 33 -1.75 7.22 -5.20
CA LEU A 33 -1.74 7.89 -6.51
C LEU A 33 -0.90 7.12 -7.54
N ARG A 34 0.28 6.60 -7.14
CA ARG A 34 1.19 5.94 -8.09
C ARG A 34 0.83 4.48 -8.37
N GLU A 35 0.50 3.71 -7.34
CA GLU A 35 0.43 2.24 -7.44
C GLU A 35 -1.02 1.72 -7.48
N ILE A 36 -1.98 2.48 -6.92
CA ILE A 36 -3.40 2.10 -6.90
C ILE A 36 -4.16 2.81 -8.02
N GLU A 37 -4.00 4.12 -8.13
CA GLU A 37 -4.64 4.94 -9.17
C GLU A 37 -3.85 4.93 -10.48
N GLY A 38 -2.56 4.57 -10.44
CA GLY A 38 -1.73 4.38 -11.64
C GLY A 38 -1.26 5.67 -12.31
N LEU A 39 -1.29 6.81 -11.61
CA LEU A 39 -0.87 8.11 -12.17
C LEU A 39 0.60 8.13 -12.54
N GLU A 40 0.95 8.96 -13.53
CA GLU A 40 2.33 9.10 -13.93
C GLU A 40 3.19 9.80 -12.88
N THR A 41 4.48 9.44 -12.82
CA THR A 41 5.42 10.01 -11.83
C THR A 41 5.41 11.54 -11.83
N LYS A 42 5.27 12.15 -13.01
CA LYS A 42 5.19 13.60 -13.15
C LYS A 42 3.92 14.15 -12.49
N GLU A 43 2.77 13.54 -12.77
CA GLU A 43 1.47 13.96 -12.22
C GLU A 43 1.46 13.85 -10.69
N VAL A 44 1.99 12.75 -10.14
CA VAL A 44 2.11 12.57 -8.68
C VAL A 44 3.02 13.63 -8.06
N CYS A 45 4.15 13.94 -8.69
CA CYS A 45 5.06 15.00 -8.24
C CYS A 45 4.37 16.37 -8.24
N ASP A 46 3.59 16.67 -9.28
CA ASP A 46 2.88 17.94 -9.43
C ASP A 46 1.75 18.06 -8.38
N ILE A 47 0.95 17.00 -8.16
CA ILE A 47 -0.14 16.97 -7.17
C ILE A 47 0.40 17.13 -5.74
N LEU A 48 1.47 16.41 -5.40
CA LEU A 48 2.04 16.42 -4.05
C LEU A 48 3.07 17.54 -3.84
N ASN A 49 3.38 18.30 -4.89
CA ASN A 49 4.41 19.34 -4.90
C ASN A 49 5.77 18.84 -4.37
N ILE A 50 6.28 17.76 -4.97
CA ILE A 50 7.56 17.13 -4.60
C ILE A 50 8.44 16.88 -5.82
N SER A 51 9.75 16.73 -5.60
CA SER A 51 10.66 16.30 -6.65
C SER A 51 10.54 14.81 -6.94
N LYS A 52 10.91 14.39 -8.15
CA LYS A 52 10.98 12.98 -8.55
C LYS A 52 11.87 12.16 -7.60
N ALA A 53 13.02 12.70 -7.17
CA ALA A 53 13.90 12.04 -6.22
C ALA A 53 13.21 11.80 -4.86
N ASN A 54 12.47 12.80 -4.35
CA ASN A 54 11.70 12.66 -3.12
C ASN A 54 10.59 11.63 -3.27
N LEU A 55 9.88 11.60 -4.41
CA LEU A 55 8.86 10.58 -4.68
C LEU A 55 9.42 9.16 -4.59
N TRP A 56 10.57 8.89 -5.20
CA TRP A 56 11.18 7.55 -5.12
C TRP A 56 11.52 7.12 -3.69
N VAL A 57 12.03 8.05 -2.88
CA VAL A 57 12.31 7.80 -1.45
C VAL A 57 11.01 7.51 -0.68
N ILE A 58 9.96 8.29 -0.94
CA ILE A 58 8.64 8.10 -0.33
C ILE A 58 8.05 6.73 -0.73
N LEU A 59 8.06 6.38 -2.02
CA LEU A 59 7.55 5.10 -2.52
C LEU A 59 8.32 3.91 -1.95
N HIS A 60 9.66 4.01 -1.87
CA HIS A 60 10.48 2.99 -1.22
C HIS A 60 10.07 2.81 0.24
N ARG A 61 9.90 3.91 0.99
CA ARG A 61 9.45 3.87 2.39
C ARG A 61 8.03 3.28 2.51
N ALA A 62 7.12 3.64 1.62
CA ALA A 62 5.76 3.11 1.58
C ALA A 62 5.76 1.60 1.42
N ARG A 63 6.44 1.08 0.39
CA ARG A 63 6.53 -0.36 0.09
C ARG A 63 7.13 -1.13 1.26
N SER A 64 8.23 -0.64 1.84
CA SER A 64 8.89 -1.30 2.98
C SER A 64 8.00 -1.36 4.22
N ARG A 65 7.26 -0.29 4.53
CA ARG A 65 6.32 -0.29 5.67
C ARG A 65 5.09 -1.15 5.43
N LEU A 66 4.51 -1.06 4.23
CA LEU A 66 3.34 -1.84 3.84
C LEU A 66 3.66 -3.34 3.89
N ARG A 67 4.81 -3.74 3.34
CA ARG A 67 5.32 -5.12 3.42
C ARG A 67 5.41 -5.59 4.87
N ARG A 68 6.10 -4.84 5.74
CA ARG A 68 6.25 -5.21 7.15
C ARG A 68 4.90 -5.35 7.86
N CYS A 69 3.96 -4.46 7.55
CA CYS A 69 2.61 -4.53 8.12
C CYS A 69 1.86 -5.79 7.65
N LEU A 70 1.91 -6.12 6.36
CA LEU A 70 1.30 -7.33 5.83
C LEU A 70 1.96 -8.60 6.36
N GLU A 71 3.28 -8.61 6.55
CA GLU A 71 4.03 -9.71 7.18
C GLU A 71 3.51 -10.03 8.58
N ILE A 72 3.15 -9.01 9.36
CA ILE A 72 2.62 -9.17 10.71
C ILE A 72 1.14 -9.55 10.70
N ASN A 73 0.32 -8.79 9.96
CA ASN A 73 -1.14 -8.84 10.11
C ASN A 73 -1.82 -9.86 9.18
N TRP A 74 -1.21 -10.19 8.04
CA TRP A 74 -1.76 -11.14 7.07
C TRP A 74 -0.99 -12.45 7.05
N PHE A 75 0.30 -12.40 6.73
CA PHE A 75 1.13 -13.60 6.59
C PHE A 75 1.44 -14.26 7.94
N GLY A 76 1.59 -13.48 9.01
CA GLY A 76 1.75 -13.97 10.37
C GLY A 76 0.50 -14.70 10.90
N ASN A 77 -0.69 -14.22 10.52
CA ASN A 77 -1.97 -14.84 10.91
C ASN A 77 -2.26 -16.13 10.13
N LYS A 78 -1.85 -16.21 8.86
CA LYS A 78 -1.95 -17.42 8.02
C LYS A 78 -1.08 -18.60 8.51
N ARG A 79 -0.13 -18.38 9.45
CA ARG A 79 0.74 -19.44 10.01
C ARG A 79 0.12 -20.24 11.16
N GLY A 80 -1.09 -19.89 11.60
CA GLY A 80 -1.79 -20.53 12.71
C GLY A 80 -2.99 -21.39 12.35
N LYS A 81 -3.16 -21.78 11.08
CA LYS A 81 -4.26 -22.66 10.63
C LYS A 81 -3.71 -23.93 9.98
#